data_AF-A0A9E5XSA8-F1
#
_entry.id   AF-A0A9E5XSA8-F1
#
_cell.length_a   1.000
_cell.length_b   1.000
_cell.length_c   1.000
_cell.angle_alpha   90.00
_cell.angle_beta   90.00
_cell.angle_gamma   90.00
#
_symmetry.space_group_name_H-M   'P 1'
#
loop_
_entity.id
_entity.type
_entity.pdbx_description
1 polymer ?
#
loop_
_entity_poly.entity_id
_entity_poly.type
_entity_poly.pdbx_seq_one_letter_code
_entity_poly.pdbx_strand_id
1 'polypeptide(L)'
;MKRFFLLFTIALLWYYPMEAQHQKPVKPHSPRYEQRRGKPGHHGGPVMNERMFKEKYQRLIQKKWQFVQERLRLSPREARELKPVMEAYDKAMMKLVIRKRKILRRLKKNNPQPLSAAQAAGEMDKLLAIEKEMHRVKMKYYSQIQRILPPRKALELIGLEDAWRHRLMQYRRKHRQKPGQPDRPHILKERQ
;
A
#
# COMPACT_ATOMS: atom_id res chain seq x y z
N MET A 1 -17.77 26.98 12.89
CA MET A 1 -16.58 26.10 12.95
C MET A 1 -17.02 24.64 12.94
N LYS A 2 -16.80 23.87 11.86
CA LYS A 2 -16.84 22.39 11.78
C LYS A 2 -16.86 21.95 10.31
N ARG A 3 -15.70 21.87 9.65
CA ARG A 3 -15.52 21.10 8.41
C ARG A 3 -14.04 20.74 8.27
N PHE A 4 -13.62 19.56 8.70
CA PHE A 4 -12.43 18.86 8.18
C PHE A 4 -12.52 17.40 8.66
N PHE A 5 -12.05 16.47 7.84
CA PHE A 5 -12.13 14.99 7.96
C PHE A 5 -13.29 14.29 7.24
N LEU A 6 -13.50 14.64 5.97
CA LEU A 6 -13.54 13.59 4.94
C LEU A 6 -12.21 13.62 4.20
N LEU A 7 -11.83 12.49 3.58
CA LEU A 7 -10.59 12.23 2.81
C LEU A 7 -9.46 11.58 3.62
N PHE A 8 -9.54 10.26 3.90
CA PHE A 8 -8.32 9.44 3.89
C PHE A 8 -8.52 7.93 3.64
N THR A 9 -9.55 7.53 2.86
CA THR A 9 -9.72 6.11 2.48
C THR A 9 -9.77 5.83 0.97
N ILE A 10 -9.62 6.84 0.10
CA ILE A 10 -9.56 6.65 -1.37
C ILE A 10 -8.15 6.90 -1.97
N ALA A 11 -7.15 7.28 -1.16
CA ALA A 11 -5.80 7.60 -1.66
C ALA A 11 -4.87 6.38 -1.93
N LEU A 12 -5.40 5.15 -1.96
CA LEU A 12 -4.66 3.96 -2.44
C LEU A 12 -5.28 3.31 -3.69
N LEU A 13 -6.36 3.90 -4.21
CA LEU A 13 -6.92 3.62 -5.54
C LEU A 13 -6.70 4.77 -6.54
N TRP A 14 -6.29 5.95 -6.08
CA TRP A 14 -5.94 7.13 -6.90
C TRP A 14 -4.47 7.19 -7.38
N TYR A 15 -3.83 6.04 -7.58
CA TYR A 15 -2.52 5.94 -8.25
C TYR A 15 -2.53 4.79 -9.26
N TYR A 16 -3.49 4.88 -10.17
CA TYR A 16 -3.44 4.29 -11.50
C TYR A 16 -3.64 5.47 -12.46
N PRO A 17 -2.68 5.80 -13.34
CA PRO A 17 -2.96 6.74 -14.41
C PRO A 17 -3.96 6.06 -15.37
N MET A 18 -5.19 6.58 -15.41
CA MET A 18 -6.12 6.42 -16.54
C MET A 18 -5.76 7.55 -17.50
N GLU A 19 -4.76 7.34 -18.37
CA GLU A 19 -4.64 8.18 -19.55
C GLU A 19 -5.84 7.86 -20.43
N ALA A 20 -6.73 8.85 -20.60
CA ALA A 20 -7.80 8.81 -21.58
C ALA A 20 -7.18 8.50 -22.96
N GLN A 21 -7.64 7.40 -23.55
CA GLN A 21 -7.27 6.99 -24.90
C GLN A 21 -7.88 7.97 -25.91
N HIS A 22 -7.19 9.06 -26.22
CA HIS A 22 -7.23 9.54 -27.59
C HIS A 22 -6.42 8.54 -28.42
N GLN A 23 -7.12 7.72 -29.22
CA GLN A 23 -6.50 6.80 -30.15
C GLN A 23 -5.57 7.59 -31.08
N LYS A 24 -4.26 7.49 -30.84
CA LYS A 24 -3.26 7.86 -31.83
C LYS A 24 -3.20 6.74 -32.88
N PRO A 25 -3.06 7.05 -34.17
CA PRO A 25 -3.05 6.02 -35.21
C PRO A 25 -1.97 4.98 -34.94
N VAL A 26 -2.36 3.71 -35.06
CA VAL A 26 -1.48 2.55 -34.87
C VAL A 26 -0.41 2.58 -35.95
N LYS A 27 0.83 2.87 -35.57
CA LYS A 27 1.99 2.69 -36.47
C LYS A 27 2.25 1.18 -36.63
N PRO A 28 2.59 0.71 -37.84
CA PRO A 28 2.80 -0.72 -38.09
C PRO A 28 3.87 -1.31 -37.16
N HIS A 29 3.57 -2.50 -36.64
CA HIS A 29 4.39 -3.19 -35.66
C HIS A 29 5.76 -3.55 -36.24
N SER A 30 6.85 -3.25 -35.52
CA SER A 30 8.19 -3.65 -35.94
C SER A 30 8.39 -5.16 -35.75
N PRO A 31 9.08 -5.85 -36.69
CA PRO A 31 9.26 -7.32 -36.68
C PRO A 31 9.89 -7.88 -35.40
N ARG A 32 10.54 -7.03 -34.60
CA ARG A 32 11.22 -7.38 -33.35
C ARG A 32 10.25 -7.82 -32.23
N TYR A 33 8.96 -7.46 -32.31
CA TYR A 33 7.96 -7.82 -31.31
C TYR A 33 7.43 -9.26 -31.45
N GLU A 34 7.46 -9.83 -32.66
CA GLU A 34 6.91 -11.17 -32.91
C GLU A 34 7.86 -12.29 -32.50
N GLN A 35 9.17 -12.06 -32.58
CA GLN A 35 10.20 -13.04 -32.19
C GLN A 35 10.18 -13.41 -30.69
N ARG A 36 9.46 -12.67 -29.84
CA ARG A 36 9.32 -12.96 -28.40
C ARG A 36 8.07 -13.75 -28.03
N ARG A 37 7.13 -13.99 -28.94
CA ARG A 37 5.91 -14.77 -28.62
C ARG A 37 6.12 -16.29 -28.61
N GLY A 38 7.21 -16.79 -29.20
CA GLY A 38 7.46 -18.23 -29.35
C GLY A 38 8.31 -18.90 -28.25
N LYS A 39 8.83 -18.16 -27.26
CA LYS A 39 9.56 -18.77 -26.13
C LYS A 39 8.67 -18.73 -24.88
N PRO A 40 8.42 -19.85 -24.18
CA PRO A 40 7.73 -19.86 -22.90
C PRO A 40 8.59 -19.13 -21.87
N GLY A 41 8.47 -17.80 -21.84
CA GLY A 41 9.09 -16.96 -20.86
C GLY A 41 8.47 -17.28 -19.51
N HIS A 42 9.27 -17.86 -18.61
CA HIS A 42 9.01 -17.84 -17.18
C HIS A 42 8.88 -16.38 -16.71
N HIS A 43 7.68 -15.79 -16.85
CA HIS A 43 7.30 -14.53 -16.22
C HIS A 43 6.80 -14.73 -14.79
N GLY A 44 6.97 -15.92 -14.24
CA GLY A 44 6.92 -16.16 -12.81
C GLY A 44 8.25 -15.77 -12.18
N GLY A 45 8.42 -14.50 -11.81
CA GLY A 45 9.38 -14.18 -10.74
C GLY A 45 9.06 -15.07 -9.53
N PRO A 46 10.05 -15.42 -8.68
CA PRO A 46 9.89 -16.44 -7.67
C PRO A 46 8.61 -16.21 -6.87
N VAL A 47 7.72 -17.22 -6.87
CA VAL A 47 6.51 -17.20 -6.05
C VAL A 47 6.99 -17.01 -4.62
N MET A 48 6.73 -15.83 -4.05
CA MET A 48 7.13 -15.56 -2.66
C MET A 48 6.44 -16.59 -1.77
N ASN A 49 7.23 -17.51 -1.22
CA ASN A 49 6.74 -18.44 -0.21
C ASN A 49 6.39 -17.67 1.09
N GLU A 50 5.56 -18.28 1.92
CA GLU A 50 5.04 -17.66 3.13
C GLU A 50 6.14 -17.21 4.09
N ARG A 51 7.21 -18.01 4.20
CA ARG A 51 8.40 -17.70 5.01
C ARG A 51 9.08 -16.40 4.56
N MET A 52 9.40 -16.25 3.28
CA MET A 52 10.02 -15.04 2.75
C MET A 52 9.13 -13.80 2.90
N PHE A 53 7.81 -13.95 2.73
CA PHE A 53 6.87 -12.86 2.96
C PHE A 53 6.90 -12.42 4.43
N LYS A 54 6.86 -13.37 5.36
CA LYS A 54 6.95 -13.13 6.80
C LYS A 54 8.26 -12.44 7.17
N GLU A 55 9.39 -12.89 6.65
CA GLU A 55 10.70 -12.27 6.88
C GLU A 55 10.78 -10.83 6.36
N LYS A 56 10.36 -10.59 5.10
CA LYS A 56 10.32 -9.23 4.53
C LYS A 56 9.41 -8.30 5.34
N TYR A 57 8.29 -8.84 5.82
CA TYR A 57 7.35 -8.11 6.63
C TYR A 57 7.93 -7.75 8.00
N GLN A 58 8.61 -8.68 8.68
CA GLN A 58 9.29 -8.42 9.95
C GLN A 58 10.36 -7.33 9.80
N ARG A 59 11.14 -7.35 8.71
CA ARG A 59 12.10 -6.28 8.40
C ARG A 59 11.43 -4.91 8.26
N LEU A 60 10.21 -4.85 7.69
CA LEU A 60 9.47 -3.59 7.58
C LEU A 60 8.97 -3.07 8.93
N ILE A 61 8.49 -3.97 9.80
CA ILE A 61 8.10 -3.64 11.18
C ILE A 61 9.31 -3.11 11.94
N GLN A 62 10.44 -3.81 11.87
CA GLN A 62 11.66 -3.40 12.57
C GLN A 62 12.13 -2.02 12.11
N LYS A 63 12.12 -1.74 10.80
CA LYS A 63 12.46 -0.41 10.28
C LYS A 63 11.48 0.68 10.72
N LYS A 64 10.18 0.37 10.79
CA LYS A 64 9.18 1.29 11.35
C LYS A 64 9.49 1.58 12.81
N TRP A 65 9.79 0.55 13.59
CA TRP A 65 10.12 0.67 15.01
C TRP A 65 11.36 1.56 15.22
N GLN A 66 12.45 1.31 14.49
CA GLN A 66 13.64 2.15 14.50
C GLN A 66 13.31 3.61 14.15
N PHE A 67 12.55 3.83 13.06
CA PHE A 67 12.13 5.16 12.64
C PHE A 67 11.36 5.92 13.73
N VAL A 68 10.51 5.21 14.47
CA VAL A 68 9.77 5.77 15.62
C VAL A 68 10.70 6.05 16.78
N GLN A 69 11.59 5.13 17.17
CA GLN A 69 12.51 5.35 18.29
C GLN A 69 13.46 6.54 18.06
N GLU A 70 13.91 6.75 16.81
CA GLU A 70 14.78 7.89 16.45
C GLU A 70 14.09 9.25 16.62
N ARG A 71 12.76 9.31 16.47
CA ARG A 71 12.01 10.57 16.39
C ARG A 71 11.17 10.82 17.62
N LEU A 72 10.61 9.76 18.18
CA LEU A 72 9.80 9.79 19.36
C LEU A 72 10.69 9.45 20.56
N ARG A 73 10.93 10.44 21.42
CA ARG A 73 11.72 10.29 22.65
C ARG A 73 10.99 9.42 23.67
N LEU A 74 11.10 8.10 23.51
CA LEU A 74 10.47 7.09 24.37
C LEU A 74 11.37 6.77 25.57
N SER A 75 10.79 6.69 26.75
CA SER A 75 11.44 6.09 27.92
C SER A 75 11.58 4.57 27.72
N PRO A 76 12.50 3.90 28.43
CA PRO A 76 12.62 2.44 28.36
C PRO A 76 11.31 1.71 28.71
N ARG A 77 10.49 2.27 29.60
CA ARG A 77 9.18 1.71 29.95
C ARG A 77 8.18 1.88 28.81
N GLU A 78 8.01 3.11 28.31
CA GLU A 78 7.13 3.39 27.17
C GLU A 78 7.48 2.51 25.97
N ALA A 79 8.76 2.37 25.66
CA ALA A 79 9.23 1.56 24.53
C ALA A 79 8.88 0.06 24.67
N ARG A 80 9.07 -0.50 25.88
CA ARG A 80 8.74 -1.91 26.17
C ARG A 80 7.24 -2.19 26.05
N GLU A 81 6.40 -1.28 26.53
CA GLU A 81 4.94 -1.43 26.47
C GLU A 81 4.37 -1.15 25.07
N LEU A 82 4.93 -0.16 24.35
CA LEU A 82 4.42 0.28 23.05
C LEU A 82 4.71 -0.71 21.91
N LYS A 83 5.92 -1.27 21.88
CA LYS A 83 6.38 -2.15 20.80
C LYS A 83 5.41 -3.30 20.50
N PRO A 84 4.99 -4.14 21.47
CA PRO A 84 4.07 -5.25 21.20
C PRO A 84 2.69 -4.78 20.70
N VAL A 85 2.21 -3.61 21.16
CA VAL A 85 0.94 -3.02 20.68
C VAL A 85 1.04 -2.62 19.22
N MET A 86 2.14 -1.98 18.81
CA MET A 86 2.39 -1.62 17.41
C MET A 86 2.51 -2.85 16.50
N GLU A 87 3.25 -3.87 16.93
CA GLU A 87 3.43 -5.11 16.16
C GLU A 87 2.11 -5.87 15.97
N ALA A 88 1.28 -5.93 17.02
CA ALA A 88 -0.05 -6.52 16.96
C ALA A 88 -0.96 -5.77 15.99
N TYR A 89 -0.97 -4.44 16.05
CA TYR A 89 -1.72 -3.58 15.13
C TYR A 89 -1.28 -3.78 13.68
N ASP A 90 0.03 -3.73 13.40
CA ASP A 90 0.56 -3.94 12.06
C ASP A 90 0.13 -5.30 11.51
N LYS A 91 0.30 -6.37 12.31
CA LYS A 91 -0.05 -7.74 11.90
C LYS A 91 -1.54 -7.86 11.58
N ALA A 92 -2.42 -7.27 12.40
CA ALA A 92 -3.85 -7.26 12.16
C ALA A 92 -4.20 -6.51 10.87
N MET A 93 -3.67 -5.30 10.69
CA MET A 93 -3.90 -4.49 9.50
C MET A 93 -3.38 -5.17 8.23
N MET A 94 -2.21 -5.80 8.28
CA MET A 94 -1.64 -6.50 7.13
C MET A 94 -2.54 -7.64 6.67
N LYS A 95 -3.08 -8.45 7.60
CA LYS A 95 -4.03 -9.53 7.27
C LYS A 95 -5.26 -9.00 6.54
N LEU A 96 -5.83 -7.89 7.02
CA LEU A 96 -7.00 -7.25 6.42
C LEU A 96 -6.70 -6.69 5.03
N VAL A 97 -5.56 -6.02 4.87
CA VAL A 97 -5.10 -5.51 3.56
C VAL A 97 -4.88 -6.64 2.56
N ILE A 98 -4.33 -7.79 2.99
CA ILE A 98 -4.18 -8.97 2.14
C ILE A 98 -5.55 -9.51 1.72
N ARG A 99 -6.50 -9.65 2.66
CA ARG A 99 -7.88 -10.10 2.37
C ARG A 99 -8.56 -9.19 1.35
N LYS A 100 -8.50 -7.87 1.57
CA LYS A 100 -9.05 -6.85 0.66
C LYS A 100 -8.41 -6.94 -0.73
N ARG A 101 -7.07 -7.05 -0.80
CA ARG A 101 -6.35 -7.20 -2.07
C ARG A 101 -6.72 -8.46 -2.82
N LYS A 102 -6.96 -9.58 -2.13
CA LYS A 102 -7.38 -10.84 -2.76
C LYS A 102 -8.73 -10.65 -3.45
N ILE A 103 -9.71 -10.03 -2.78
CA ILE A 103 -11.00 -9.67 -3.37
C ILE A 103 -10.81 -8.79 -4.61
N LEU A 104 -10.15 -7.65 -4.47
CA LEU A 104 -9.94 -6.70 -5.57
C LEU A 104 -9.18 -7.30 -6.76
N ARG A 105 -8.21 -8.20 -6.51
CA ARG A 105 -7.49 -8.91 -7.58
C ARG A 105 -8.39 -9.86 -8.34
N ARG A 106 -9.31 -10.57 -7.67
CA ARG A 106 -10.28 -11.43 -8.36
C ARG A 106 -11.21 -10.60 -9.24
N LEU A 107 -11.67 -9.44 -8.73
CA LEU A 107 -12.51 -8.52 -9.49
C LEU A 107 -11.80 -7.91 -10.71
N LYS A 108 -10.47 -7.73 -10.63
CA LYS A 108 -9.65 -7.17 -11.72
C LYS A 108 -9.16 -8.19 -12.74
N LYS A 109 -9.14 -9.48 -12.41
CA LYS A 109 -8.85 -10.50 -13.43
C LYS A 109 -9.94 -10.35 -14.49
N ASN A 110 -9.56 -10.36 -15.77
CA ASN A 110 -10.50 -10.31 -16.88
C ASN A 110 -11.46 -11.50 -16.74
N ASN A 111 -12.56 -11.30 -16.03
CA ASN A 111 -13.62 -12.27 -15.98
C ASN A 111 -14.29 -12.18 -17.35
N PRO A 112 -14.34 -13.29 -18.10
CA PRO A 112 -14.98 -13.29 -19.41
C PRO A 112 -16.49 -12.98 -19.34
N GLN A 113 -17.08 -13.04 -18.13
CA GLN A 113 -18.46 -12.65 -17.87
C GLN A 113 -18.55 -11.60 -16.76
N PRO A 114 -19.41 -10.58 -16.90
CA PRO A 114 -19.70 -9.63 -15.83
C PRO A 114 -20.32 -10.36 -14.62
N LEU A 115 -20.10 -9.83 -13.42
CA LEU A 115 -20.74 -10.36 -12.22
C LEU A 115 -22.25 -10.12 -12.28
N SER A 116 -23.04 -11.09 -11.83
CA SER A 116 -24.47 -10.86 -11.55
C SER A 116 -24.64 -9.84 -10.41
N ALA A 117 -25.81 -9.21 -10.34
CA ALA A 117 -26.13 -8.25 -9.28
C ALA A 117 -25.95 -8.83 -7.86
N ALA A 118 -26.40 -10.08 -7.65
CA ALA A 118 -26.25 -10.77 -6.37
C ALA A 118 -24.77 -11.05 -6.02
N GLN A 119 -23.94 -11.44 -7.00
CA GLN A 119 -22.50 -11.65 -6.78
C GLN A 119 -21.78 -10.33 -6.48
N ALA A 120 -22.15 -9.25 -7.17
CA ALA A 120 -21.59 -7.92 -6.92
C ALA A 120 -21.93 -7.41 -5.52
N ALA A 121 -23.19 -7.57 -5.08
CA ALA A 121 -23.62 -7.26 -3.72
C ALA A 121 -22.82 -8.05 -2.68
N GLY A 122 -22.67 -9.37 -2.88
CA GLY A 122 -21.90 -10.22 -1.97
C GLY A 122 -20.41 -9.86 -1.88
N GLU A 123 -19.76 -9.44 -2.97
CA GLU A 123 -18.37 -8.95 -2.89
C GLU A 123 -18.28 -7.55 -2.24
N MET A 124 -19.29 -6.69 -2.44
CA MET A 124 -19.38 -5.41 -1.75
C MET A 124 -19.51 -5.59 -0.23
N ASP A 125 -20.39 -6.48 0.23
CA ASP A 125 -20.55 -6.76 1.67
C ASP A 125 -19.26 -7.25 2.32
N LYS A 126 -18.50 -8.11 1.62
CA LYS A 126 -17.18 -8.56 2.07
C LYS A 126 -16.20 -7.40 2.20
N LEU A 127 -16.21 -6.46 1.26
CA LEU A 127 -15.37 -5.25 1.33
C LEU A 127 -15.78 -4.36 2.50
N LEU A 128 -17.08 -4.11 2.68
CA LEU A 128 -17.62 -3.32 3.79
C LEU A 128 -17.27 -3.94 5.15
N ALA A 129 -17.38 -5.26 5.28
CA ALA A 129 -16.98 -5.96 6.49
C ALA A 129 -15.48 -5.78 6.81
N ILE A 130 -14.60 -5.80 5.79
CA ILE A 130 -13.17 -5.52 5.96
C ILE A 130 -12.95 -4.08 6.43
N GLU A 131 -13.59 -3.09 5.82
CA GLU A 131 -13.43 -1.69 6.23
C GLU A 131 -13.86 -1.47 7.68
N LYS A 132 -15.00 -2.05 8.10
CA LYS A 132 -15.48 -2.01 9.48
C LYS A 132 -14.45 -2.64 10.43
N GLU A 133 -13.87 -3.78 10.06
CA GLU A 133 -12.86 -4.46 10.86
C GLU A 133 -11.56 -3.65 10.96
N MET A 134 -11.10 -3.05 9.86
CA MET A 134 -9.93 -2.16 9.84
C MET A 134 -10.14 -0.95 10.76
N HIS A 135 -11.33 -0.35 10.74
CA HIS A 135 -11.65 0.77 11.61
C HIS A 135 -11.64 0.35 13.09
N ARG A 136 -12.24 -0.79 13.43
CA ARG A 136 -12.23 -1.34 14.80
C ARG A 136 -10.81 -1.60 15.31
N VAL A 137 -9.96 -2.20 14.49
CA VAL A 137 -8.53 -2.44 14.82
C VAL A 137 -7.80 -1.13 15.08
N LYS A 138 -8.03 -0.11 14.25
CA LYS A 138 -7.44 1.22 14.39
C LYS A 138 -7.89 1.92 15.68
N MET A 139 -9.18 1.89 15.99
CA MET A 139 -9.72 2.48 17.22
C MET A 139 -9.14 1.80 18.48
N LYS A 140 -9.05 0.46 18.48
CA LYS A 140 -8.42 -0.29 19.56
C LYS A 140 -6.96 0.13 19.76
N TYR A 141 -6.20 0.22 18.67
CA TYR A 141 -4.80 0.66 18.71
C TYR A 141 -4.66 2.06 19.30
N TYR A 142 -5.49 3.02 18.88
CA TYR A 142 -5.47 4.39 19.40
C TYR A 142 -5.79 4.47 20.89
N SER A 143 -6.77 3.70 21.35
CA SER A 143 -7.07 3.59 22.78
C SER A 143 -5.90 3.00 23.57
N GLN A 144 -5.20 2.01 23.02
CA GLN A 144 -4.04 1.38 23.68
C GLN A 144 -2.85 2.33 23.78
N ILE A 145 -2.48 3.04 22.71
CA ILE A 145 -1.33 3.96 22.75
C ILE A 145 -1.59 5.17 23.66
N GLN A 146 -2.84 5.64 23.78
CA GLN A 146 -3.20 6.72 24.71
C GLN A 146 -3.04 6.33 26.19
N ARG A 147 -3.12 5.03 26.52
CA ARG A 147 -2.88 4.53 27.88
C ARG A 147 -1.40 4.39 28.21
N ILE A 148 -0.56 4.21 27.19
CA ILE A 148 0.89 3.98 27.34
C ILE A 148 1.66 5.30 27.25
N LEU A 149 1.25 6.20 26.36
CA LEU A 149 1.96 7.43 26.04
C LEU A 149 1.19 8.67 26.52
N PRO A 150 1.90 9.73 26.95
CA PRO A 150 1.30 11.04 27.11
C PRO A 150 0.57 11.50 25.83
N PRO A 151 -0.54 12.26 25.93
CA PRO A 151 -1.38 12.61 24.78
C PRO A 151 -0.61 13.24 23.60
N ARG A 152 0.36 14.12 23.89
CA ARG A 152 1.22 14.74 22.87
C ARG A 152 2.04 13.72 22.08
N LYS A 153 2.69 12.76 22.77
CA LYS A 153 3.48 11.69 22.14
C LYS A 153 2.60 10.72 21.37
N ALA A 154 1.39 10.43 21.86
CA ALA A 154 0.43 9.56 21.16
C ALA A 154 0.01 10.18 19.82
N LEU A 155 -0.27 11.49 19.77
CA LEU A 155 -0.57 12.19 18.53
C LEU A 155 0.62 12.24 17.58
N GLU A 156 1.82 12.52 18.10
CA GLU A 156 3.05 12.53 17.30
C GLU A 156 3.34 11.16 16.69
N LEU A 157 3.13 10.07 17.44
CA LEU A 157 3.25 8.70 16.93
C LEU A 157 2.34 8.47 15.72
N ILE A 158 1.09 8.92 15.77
CA ILE A 158 0.15 8.80 14.64
C ILE A 158 0.70 9.53 13.41
N GLY A 159 1.26 10.73 13.59
CA GLY A 159 1.91 11.48 12.50
C GLY A 159 3.14 10.76 11.93
N LEU A 160 3.98 10.17 12.80
CA LEU A 160 5.16 9.40 12.40
C LEU A 160 4.79 8.16 11.61
N GLU A 161 3.73 7.43 11.99
CA GLU A 161 3.25 6.27 11.23
C GLU A 161 2.73 6.68 9.84
N ASP A 162 2.07 7.82 9.74
CA ASP A 162 1.62 8.37 8.47
C ASP A 162 2.79 8.77 7.55
N ALA A 163 3.79 9.45 8.11
CA ALA A 163 5.03 9.80 7.42
C ALA A 163 5.79 8.55 6.95
N TRP A 164 5.88 7.52 7.80
CA TRP A 164 6.47 6.24 7.44
C TRP A 164 5.74 5.59 6.26
N ARG A 165 4.41 5.59 6.28
CA ARG A 165 3.59 5.07 5.16
C ARG A 165 3.87 5.84 3.87
N HIS A 166 3.96 7.17 3.92
CA HIS A 166 4.31 7.98 2.76
C HIS A 166 5.71 7.65 2.23
N ARG A 167 6.70 7.53 3.12
CA ARG A 167 8.07 7.14 2.75
C ARG A 167 8.12 5.78 2.07
N LEU A 168 7.40 4.78 2.60
CA LEU A 168 7.29 3.47 1.98
C LEU A 168 6.65 3.53 0.59
N MET A 169 5.64 4.38 0.40
CA MET A 169 5.02 4.54 -0.93
C MET A 169 5.98 5.17 -1.93
N GLN A 170 6.72 6.21 -1.53
CA GLN A 170 7.73 6.84 -2.38
C GLN A 170 8.85 5.86 -2.76
N TYR A 171 9.39 5.11 -1.79
CA TYR A 171 10.38 4.06 -2.03
C TYR A 171 9.86 3.05 -3.06
N ARG A 172 8.63 2.56 -2.87
CA ARG A 172 8.02 1.63 -3.83
C ARG A 172 7.81 2.23 -5.22
N ARG A 173 7.52 3.53 -5.36
CA ARG A 173 7.37 4.20 -6.66
C ARG A 173 8.71 4.31 -7.38
N LYS A 174 9.77 4.76 -6.68
CA LYS A 174 11.13 4.89 -7.24
C LYS A 174 11.67 3.53 -7.72
N HIS A 175 11.44 2.47 -6.95
CA HIS A 175 11.88 1.12 -7.30
C HIS A 175 10.88 0.32 -8.15
N ARG A 176 9.81 0.96 -8.67
CA ARG A 176 8.89 0.35 -9.66
C ARG A 176 9.31 0.65 -11.10
N GLN A 177 10.19 1.62 -11.31
CA GLN A 177 10.83 1.86 -12.60
C GLN A 177 11.84 0.73 -12.84
N LYS A 178 11.73 0.09 -14.00
CA LYS A 178 12.54 -1.09 -14.37
C LYS A 178 13.98 -0.65 -14.72
N PRO A 179 14.98 -1.53 -14.51
CA PRO A 179 16.31 -1.35 -15.11
C PRO A 179 16.15 -1.28 -16.64
N GLY A 180 16.70 -0.23 -17.27
CA GLY A 180 16.77 -0.11 -18.74
C GLY A 180 15.93 0.99 -19.41
N GLN A 181 15.51 2.04 -18.71
CA GLN A 181 15.09 3.30 -19.36
C GLN A 181 16.10 4.39 -19.01
N PRO A 182 16.80 5.01 -19.98
CA PRO A 182 17.64 6.16 -19.69
C PRO A 182 16.76 7.32 -19.21
N ASP A 183 17.29 8.08 -18.25
CA ASP A 183 16.64 9.26 -17.70
C ASP A 183 16.15 10.15 -18.83
N ARG A 184 14.85 10.46 -18.86
CA ARG A 184 14.37 11.55 -19.71
C ARG A 184 14.85 12.83 -19.06
N PRO A 185 15.72 13.64 -19.71
CA PRO A 185 16.09 14.92 -19.15
C PRO A 185 14.82 15.75 -18.94
N HIS A 186 14.66 16.27 -17.72
CA HIS A 186 13.70 17.32 -17.45
C HIS A 186 14.15 18.52 -18.29
N ILE A 187 13.48 18.75 -19.42
CA ILE A 187 13.62 19.99 -20.18
C ILE A 187 13.01 21.08 -19.29
N LEU A 188 13.83 21.66 -18.41
CA LEU A 188 13.63 23.03 -17.99
C LEU A 188 13.83 23.85 -19.25
N LYS A 189 12.71 24.25 -19.86
CA LYS A 189 12.73 25.36 -20.81
C LYS A 189 13.13 26.58 -20.01
N GLU A 190 14.42 26.91 -20.03
CA GLU A 190 14.84 28.28 -19.81
C GLU A 190 14.12 29.12 -20.86
N ARG A 191 13.15 29.90 -20.40
CA ARG A 191 12.60 31.00 -21.19
C ARG A 191 13.62 32.13 -21.06
N GLN A 192 14.34 32.37 -22.15
CA GLN A 192 14.79 33.71 -22.48
C GLN A 192 13.59 34.56 -22.88
#